data_AF-A0A940B105-F1
#
_entry.id   AF-A0A940B105-F1
#
_cell.length_a   1.000
_cell.length_b   1.000
_cell.length_c   1.000
_cell.angle_alpha   90.00
_cell.angle_beta   90.00
_cell.angle_gamma   90.00
#
_symmetry.space_group_name_H-M   'P 1'
#
loop_
_entity.id
_entity.type
_entity.pdbx_description
1 polymer ?
#
loop_
_entity_poly.entity_id
_entity_poly.type
_entity_poly.pdbx_seq_one_letter_code
_entity_poly.pdbx_strand_id
1 'polypeptide(L)'
;MKKKVCLILMFLLCSMSIFCAKDMMTDKTHYYDEATGYEGWTSLMPLGTEAEAKEYGFTFDQLIEEIKEQMATEGAVSDCLKLSKREIFLVWATLKDIDYEDGESYIIIISDTPSDDDQKALCLLVTVTDGGRRFDWNGFYCVETESGNSNEFGDDNLKHYYDKKTGYEGWANIEFIGMNSELEKQGIDFTQVAALAKEEALKAGEPVITDCNELSALESFLVLSALNEYDYEEGETYIVGITTQEPAKIESALCLFVTITDGGKSFNWSGFYFAEN
;
A
#
# COMPACT_ATOMS: atom_id res chain seq x y z
N MET A 1 7.62 -33.88 -21.68
CA MET A 1 8.98 -33.31 -21.56
C MET A 1 8.99 -31.80 -21.40
N LYS A 2 8.30 -30.98 -22.22
CA LYS A 2 8.31 -29.50 -22.08
C LYS A 2 8.02 -28.99 -20.65
N LYS A 3 6.96 -29.46 -19.98
CA LYS A 3 6.62 -29.05 -18.59
C LYS A 3 7.71 -29.30 -17.53
N LYS A 4 8.66 -30.23 -17.75
CA LYS A 4 9.74 -30.52 -16.77
C LYS A 4 10.96 -29.60 -16.91
N VAL A 5 11.00 -28.74 -17.94
CA VAL A 5 12.15 -27.85 -18.20
C VAL A 5 11.96 -26.51 -17.51
N CYS A 6 10.75 -25.92 -17.50
CA CYS A 6 10.50 -24.63 -16.85
C CYS A 6 10.84 -24.64 -15.35
N LEU A 7 10.46 -25.69 -14.61
CA LEU A 7 10.58 -25.69 -13.15
C LEU A 7 12.01 -25.95 -12.64
N ILE A 8 12.82 -26.70 -13.40
CA ILE A 8 14.28 -26.78 -13.16
C ILE A 8 14.97 -25.48 -13.59
N LEU A 9 14.43 -24.77 -14.58
CA LEU A 9 14.90 -23.42 -14.91
C LEU A 9 14.57 -22.43 -13.78
N MET A 10 13.39 -22.55 -13.15
CA MET A 10 12.95 -21.71 -12.04
C MET A 10 13.74 -21.94 -10.74
N PHE A 11 14.26 -23.16 -10.53
CA PHE A 11 15.18 -23.51 -9.42
C PHE A 11 16.69 -23.27 -9.75
N LEU A 12 17.03 -22.99 -11.02
CA LEU A 12 18.35 -22.49 -11.44
C LEU A 12 18.37 -20.96 -11.53
N LEU A 13 17.21 -20.35 -11.83
CA LEU A 13 16.74 -19.13 -11.18
C LEU A 13 16.54 -19.41 -9.67
N CYS A 14 16.16 -18.41 -8.88
CA CYS A 14 16.70 -18.21 -7.52
C CYS A 14 18.26 -18.27 -7.49
N SER A 15 18.89 -19.44 -7.64
CA SER A 15 20.34 -19.67 -7.44
C SER A 15 21.30 -18.94 -8.41
N MET A 16 20.85 -18.53 -9.60
CA MET A 16 21.59 -17.62 -10.53
C MET A 16 20.83 -16.31 -10.80
N SER A 17 19.81 -16.00 -9.99
CA SER A 17 18.67 -15.17 -10.41
C SER A 17 18.65 -13.74 -9.91
N ILE A 18 19.56 -13.39 -9.00
CA ILE A 18 19.56 -12.08 -8.32
C ILE A 18 19.73 -10.94 -9.34
N PHE A 19 20.43 -11.17 -10.47
CA PHE A 19 20.47 -10.25 -11.60
C PHE A 19 19.31 -10.41 -12.61
N CYS A 20 18.67 -11.58 -12.68
CA CYS A 20 17.57 -11.82 -13.62
C CYS A 20 16.20 -11.37 -13.10
N ALA A 21 16.03 -11.09 -11.81
CA ALA A 21 14.78 -10.50 -11.31
C ALA A 21 14.54 -9.12 -11.96
N LYS A 22 15.55 -8.22 -11.89
CA LYS A 22 15.49 -6.89 -12.53
C LYS A 22 15.25 -7.02 -14.05
N ASP A 23 16.04 -7.83 -14.76
CA ASP A 23 15.87 -8.08 -16.22
C ASP A 23 14.54 -8.77 -16.62
N MET A 24 13.91 -9.59 -15.77
CA MET A 24 12.62 -10.24 -16.07
C MET A 24 11.41 -9.38 -15.69
N MET A 25 11.62 -8.27 -14.99
CA MET A 25 10.57 -7.34 -14.55
C MET A 25 10.46 -6.10 -15.46
N THR A 26 11.30 -5.98 -16.49
CA THR A 26 11.40 -4.79 -17.36
C THR A 26 10.23 -4.56 -18.32
N ASP A 27 9.47 -5.60 -18.69
CA ASP A 27 8.32 -5.48 -19.60
C ASP A 27 7.07 -4.97 -18.86
N LYS A 28 7.19 -3.80 -18.23
CA LYS A 28 6.08 -3.08 -17.57
C LYS A 28 5.04 -2.66 -18.61
N THR A 29 3.78 -3.06 -18.39
CA THR A 29 2.62 -2.62 -19.19
C THR A 29 1.92 -1.46 -18.50
N HIS A 30 1.59 -0.40 -19.24
CA HIS A 30 0.86 0.76 -18.74
C HIS A 30 -0.65 0.57 -18.87
N TYR A 31 -1.39 0.85 -17.79
CA TYR A 31 -2.85 0.87 -17.80
C TYR A 31 -3.38 2.22 -17.33
N TYR A 32 -4.47 2.65 -17.95
CA TYR A 32 -5.17 3.89 -17.64
C TYR A 32 -6.68 3.69 -17.75
N ASP A 33 -7.44 4.14 -16.75
CA ASP A 33 -8.90 4.27 -16.83
C ASP A 33 -9.31 5.75 -16.86
N GLU A 34 -9.87 6.18 -17.99
CA GLU A 34 -10.37 7.55 -18.20
C GLU A 34 -11.52 7.92 -17.25
N ALA A 35 -12.29 6.94 -16.75
CA ALA A 35 -13.47 7.20 -15.93
C ALA A 35 -13.12 7.55 -14.46
N THR A 36 -12.11 6.90 -13.90
CA THR A 36 -11.61 7.14 -12.53
C THR A 36 -10.35 7.99 -12.48
N GLY A 37 -9.59 8.06 -13.57
CA GLY A 37 -8.25 8.63 -13.60
C GLY A 37 -7.17 7.70 -13.00
N TYR A 38 -7.47 6.43 -12.72
CA TYR A 38 -6.47 5.49 -12.22
C TYR A 38 -5.46 5.15 -13.32
N GLU A 39 -4.17 5.30 -13.01
CA GLU A 39 -3.06 4.95 -13.88
C GLU A 39 -1.96 4.21 -13.12
N GLY A 40 -1.08 3.55 -13.86
CA GLY A 40 0.07 2.84 -13.31
C GLY A 40 0.68 1.85 -14.29
N TRP A 41 1.84 1.32 -13.90
CA TRP A 41 2.62 0.35 -14.64
C TRP A 41 2.65 -0.98 -13.89
N THR A 42 2.60 -2.09 -14.61
CA THR A 42 2.65 -3.42 -13.99
C THR A 42 3.50 -4.43 -14.74
N SER A 43 4.18 -5.30 -13.99
CA SER A 43 4.83 -6.50 -14.52
C SER A 43 4.22 -7.76 -13.88
N LEU A 44 4.07 -8.85 -14.64
CA LEU A 44 3.43 -10.09 -14.20
C LEU A 44 4.34 -11.30 -14.43
N MET A 45 4.41 -12.19 -13.43
CA MET A 45 5.10 -13.48 -13.49
C MET A 45 4.13 -14.61 -13.07
N PRO A 46 3.83 -15.59 -13.95
CA PRO A 46 2.96 -16.72 -13.60
C PRO A 46 3.70 -17.74 -12.73
N LEU A 47 3.05 -18.20 -11.65
CA LEU A 47 3.56 -19.22 -10.72
C LEU A 47 2.92 -20.60 -10.94
N GLY A 48 1.69 -20.64 -11.47
CA GLY A 48 0.87 -21.85 -11.51
C GLY A 48 0.02 -21.99 -10.25
N THR A 49 -0.33 -23.20 -9.85
CA THR A 49 -1.26 -23.44 -8.72
C THR A 49 -0.53 -23.79 -7.40
N GLU A 50 -1.13 -23.43 -6.27
CA GLU A 50 -0.63 -23.79 -4.92
C GLU A 50 -0.59 -25.32 -4.70
N ALA A 51 -1.40 -26.07 -5.45
CA ALA A 51 -1.33 -27.54 -5.46
C ALA A 51 -0.04 -28.05 -6.13
N GLU A 52 0.37 -27.45 -7.25
CA GLU A 52 1.64 -27.76 -7.91
C GLU A 52 2.83 -27.36 -7.03
N ALA A 53 2.81 -26.18 -6.41
CA ALA A 53 3.85 -25.73 -5.46
C ALA A 53 4.08 -26.76 -4.33
N LYS A 54 2.99 -27.26 -3.73
CA LYS A 54 3.02 -28.28 -2.69
C LYS A 54 3.60 -29.63 -3.15
N GLU A 55 3.46 -30.02 -4.43
CA GLU A 55 4.14 -31.22 -4.96
C GLU A 55 5.67 -31.08 -4.96
N TYR A 56 6.19 -29.84 -5.01
CA TYR A 56 7.62 -29.52 -4.94
C TYR A 56 8.10 -29.17 -3.53
N GLY A 57 7.21 -29.14 -2.54
CA GLY A 57 7.56 -29.00 -1.12
C GLY A 57 7.69 -27.56 -0.61
N PHE A 58 7.09 -26.59 -1.30
CA PHE A 58 6.98 -25.19 -0.84
C PHE A 58 5.51 -24.71 -0.89
N THR A 59 5.23 -23.55 -0.28
CA THR A 59 3.96 -22.81 -0.43
C THR A 59 4.22 -21.42 -0.97
N PHE A 60 3.22 -20.77 -1.58
CA PHE A 60 3.39 -19.40 -2.05
C PHE A 60 3.61 -18.38 -0.92
N ASP A 61 3.12 -18.65 0.30
CA ASP A 61 3.46 -17.85 1.49
C ASP A 61 4.96 -17.86 1.81
N GLN A 62 5.65 -18.99 1.59
CA GLN A 62 7.11 -19.05 1.76
C GLN A 62 7.82 -18.28 0.65
N LEU A 63 7.32 -18.38 -0.58
CA LEU A 63 7.89 -17.66 -1.72
C LEU A 63 7.81 -16.14 -1.56
N ILE A 64 6.66 -15.60 -1.11
CA ILE A 64 6.51 -14.14 -0.96
C ILE A 64 7.38 -13.59 0.17
N GLU A 65 7.55 -14.32 1.28
CA GLU A 65 8.49 -13.96 2.35
C GLU A 65 9.96 -14.08 1.89
N GLU A 66 10.35 -15.09 1.10
CA GLU A 66 11.71 -15.17 0.52
C GLU A 66 12.01 -13.97 -0.41
N ILE A 67 11.05 -13.52 -1.23
CA ILE A 67 11.21 -12.32 -2.08
C ILE A 67 11.32 -11.07 -1.20
N LYS A 68 10.48 -10.95 -0.16
CA LYS A 68 10.48 -9.83 0.80
C LYS A 68 11.80 -9.74 1.57
N GLU A 69 12.32 -10.86 2.09
CA GLU A 69 13.63 -10.94 2.75
C GLU A 69 14.76 -10.52 1.80
N GLN A 70 14.71 -10.90 0.52
CA GLN A 70 15.71 -10.46 -0.46
C GLN A 70 15.63 -8.95 -0.70
N MET A 71 14.43 -8.41 -0.96
CA MET A 71 14.22 -6.97 -1.18
C MET A 71 14.64 -6.13 0.04
N ALA A 72 14.46 -6.66 1.25
CA ALA A 72 14.91 -6.03 2.50
C ALA A 72 16.45 -5.90 2.63
N THR A 73 17.23 -6.58 1.77
CA THR A 73 18.70 -6.40 1.72
C THR A 73 19.13 -5.24 0.81
N GLU A 74 18.24 -4.77 -0.07
CA GLU A 74 18.51 -3.74 -1.07
C GLU A 74 17.78 -2.43 -0.76
N GLY A 75 16.67 -2.47 -0.01
CA GLY A 75 15.91 -1.28 0.41
C GLY A 75 15.01 -1.51 1.62
N ALA A 76 14.10 -0.59 1.88
CA ALA A 76 13.09 -0.74 2.93
C ALA A 76 11.89 -1.54 2.40
N VAL A 77 11.34 -2.44 3.21
CA VAL A 77 10.11 -3.19 2.91
C VAL A 77 9.07 -3.01 3.99
N SER A 78 7.79 -2.98 3.61
CA SER A 78 6.65 -2.86 4.52
C SER A 78 5.45 -3.65 4.00
N ASP A 79 4.72 -4.32 4.89
CA ASP A 79 3.57 -5.15 4.51
C ASP A 79 2.41 -4.28 3.98
N CYS A 80 1.81 -4.68 2.86
CA CYS A 80 0.63 -4.03 2.33
C CYS A 80 -0.60 -4.65 3.00
N LEU A 81 -1.19 -3.92 3.95
CA LEU A 81 -2.33 -4.41 4.74
C LEU A 81 -3.68 -4.24 4.02
N LYS A 82 -3.77 -3.34 3.02
CA LYS A 82 -4.99 -3.09 2.23
C LYS A 82 -4.65 -2.45 0.88
N LEU A 83 -5.23 -2.98 -0.20
CA LEU A 83 -5.14 -2.36 -1.53
C LEU A 83 -6.12 -1.18 -1.65
N SER A 84 -5.66 -0.12 -2.32
CA SER A 84 -6.50 0.95 -2.85
C SER A 84 -7.28 0.50 -4.08
N LYS A 85 -8.30 1.26 -4.46
CA LYS A 85 -9.07 1.07 -5.69
C LYS A 85 -8.21 1.14 -6.95
N ARG A 86 -7.15 1.98 -6.95
CA ARG A 86 -6.14 2.05 -8.03
C ARG A 86 -5.41 0.71 -8.18
N GLU A 87 -4.92 0.14 -7.08
CA GLU A 87 -4.17 -1.12 -7.13
C GLU A 87 -5.07 -2.30 -7.50
N ILE A 88 -6.31 -2.35 -7.00
CA ILE A 88 -7.33 -3.33 -7.41
C ILE A 88 -7.64 -3.20 -8.91
N PHE A 89 -7.75 -1.97 -9.43
CA PHE A 89 -7.90 -1.74 -10.87
C PHE A 89 -6.70 -2.28 -11.66
N LEU A 90 -5.47 -1.98 -11.23
CA LEU A 90 -4.25 -2.43 -11.92
C LEU A 90 -4.08 -3.95 -11.91
N VAL A 91 -4.38 -4.64 -10.79
CA VAL A 91 -4.45 -6.11 -10.75
C VAL A 91 -5.46 -6.63 -11.79
N TRP A 92 -6.68 -6.09 -11.81
CA TRP A 92 -7.69 -6.52 -12.77
C TRP A 92 -7.41 -6.15 -14.21
N ALA A 93 -6.68 -5.07 -14.47
CA ALA A 93 -6.22 -4.71 -15.81
C ALA A 93 -5.16 -5.73 -16.29
N THR A 94 -4.17 -6.01 -15.44
CA THR A 94 -3.10 -7.00 -15.71
C THR A 94 -3.66 -8.39 -15.99
N LEU A 95 -4.61 -8.86 -15.16
CA LEU A 95 -5.19 -10.19 -15.33
C LEU A 95 -6.04 -10.32 -16.61
N LYS A 96 -6.66 -9.24 -17.11
CA LYS A 96 -7.48 -9.29 -18.36
C LYS A 96 -6.67 -9.53 -19.63
N ASP A 97 -5.38 -9.22 -19.60
CA ASP A 97 -4.49 -9.37 -20.77
C ASP A 97 -3.93 -10.81 -20.89
N ILE A 98 -4.26 -11.71 -19.96
CA ILE A 98 -3.87 -13.12 -19.98
C ILE A 98 -5.09 -14.07 -19.89
N ASP A 99 -4.98 -15.24 -20.50
CA ASP A 99 -5.89 -16.35 -20.24
C ASP A 99 -5.47 -17.00 -18.90
N TYR A 100 -6.35 -16.99 -17.90
CA TYR A 100 -6.12 -17.54 -16.55
C TYR A 100 -7.22 -18.53 -16.12
N GLU A 101 -6.86 -19.51 -15.28
CA GLU A 101 -7.79 -20.47 -14.66
C GLU A 101 -8.00 -20.20 -13.16
N ASP A 102 -9.08 -20.75 -12.58
CA ASP A 102 -9.41 -20.62 -11.16
C ASP A 102 -8.40 -21.37 -10.29
N GLY A 103 -7.78 -20.68 -9.32
CA GLY A 103 -6.70 -21.20 -8.49
C GLY A 103 -5.29 -21.03 -9.06
N GLU A 104 -5.11 -20.37 -10.21
CA GLU A 104 -3.79 -19.94 -10.68
C GLU A 104 -3.29 -18.70 -9.93
N SER A 105 -1.98 -18.67 -9.65
CA SER A 105 -1.30 -17.62 -8.91
C SER A 105 -0.20 -16.95 -9.73
N TYR A 106 0.03 -15.67 -9.43
CA TYR A 106 0.94 -14.77 -10.12
C TYR A 106 1.67 -13.88 -9.11
N ILE A 107 2.90 -13.49 -9.41
CA ILE A 107 3.47 -12.26 -8.85
C ILE A 107 3.10 -11.12 -9.79
N ILE A 108 2.48 -10.06 -9.25
CA ILE A 108 2.20 -8.81 -9.95
C ILE A 108 2.95 -7.71 -9.21
N ILE A 109 3.78 -6.97 -9.93
CA ILE A 109 4.45 -5.76 -9.42
C ILE A 109 3.71 -4.56 -9.99
N ILE A 110 3.35 -3.61 -9.13
CA ILE A 110 2.70 -2.35 -9.48
C ILE A 110 3.66 -1.20 -9.16
N SER A 111 3.78 -0.24 -10.06
CA SER A 111 4.58 0.98 -9.85
C SER A 111 4.04 2.17 -10.62
N ASP A 112 4.51 3.38 -10.31
CA ASP A 112 4.02 4.62 -10.91
C ASP A 112 4.84 5.06 -12.14
N THR A 113 6.07 4.57 -12.33
CA THR A 113 6.88 4.85 -13.54
C THR A 113 7.24 3.57 -14.33
N PRO A 114 7.60 3.69 -15.63
CA PRO A 114 8.07 2.55 -16.42
C PRO A 114 9.51 2.12 -16.13
N SER A 115 10.26 2.89 -15.32
CA SER A 115 11.67 2.64 -15.03
C SER A 115 11.85 1.74 -13.82
N ASP A 116 12.96 0.99 -13.75
CA ASP A 116 13.35 0.28 -12.53
C ASP A 116 14.00 1.20 -11.47
N ASP A 117 14.06 2.51 -11.76
CA ASP A 117 14.44 3.60 -10.86
C ASP A 117 13.24 4.04 -9.98
N ASP A 118 12.16 3.24 -9.92
CA ASP A 118 11.01 3.49 -9.06
C ASP A 118 11.41 3.39 -7.59
N GLN A 119 11.41 4.54 -6.91
CA GLN A 119 11.67 4.62 -5.47
C GLN A 119 10.63 3.86 -4.62
N LYS A 120 9.47 3.47 -5.19
CA LYS A 120 8.46 2.66 -4.52
C LYS A 120 7.74 1.76 -5.52
N ALA A 121 7.65 0.46 -5.21
CA ALA A 121 6.82 -0.49 -5.93
C ALA A 121 6.04 -1.38 -4.95
N LEU A 122 4.89 -1.89 -5.38
CA LEU A 122 4.06 -2.83 -4.64
C LEU A 122 4.16 -4.22 -5.28
N CYS A 123 4.70 -5.18 -4.54
CA CYS A 123 4.80 -6.58 -4.94
C CYS A 123 3.62 -7.37 -4.36
N LEU A 124 2.82 -7.99 -5.23
CA LEU A 124 1.64 -8.79 -4.86
C LEU A 124 1.79 -10.23 -5.34
N LEU A 125 1.68 -11.18 -4.42
CA LEU A 125 1.21 -12.53 -4.74
C LEU A 125 -0.30 -12.46 -4.90
N VAL A 126 -0.81 -12.77 -6.09
CA VAL A 126 -2.24 -12.75 -6.43
C VAL A 126 -2.67 -14.16 -6.85
N THR A 127 -3.70 -14.71 -6.22
CA THR A 127 -4.32 -15.99 -6.57
C THR A 127 -5.75 -15.78 -7.04
N VAL A 128 -6.07 -16.20 -8.26
CA VAL A 128 -7.41 -16.04 -8.84
C VAL A 128 -8.40 -16.99 -8.17
N THR A 129 -9.60 -16.49 -7.80
CA THR A 129 -10.64 -17.27 -7.10
C THR A 129 -12.07 -16.98 -7.59
N ASP A 130 -13.04 -17.77 -7.12
CA ASP A 130 -14.48 -17.69 -7.42
C ASP A 130 -14.82 -17.78 -8.93
N GLY A 131 -14.08 -18.61 -9.67
CA GLY A 131 -14.25 -18.78 -11.11
C GLY A 131 -13.78 -17.55 -11.88
N GLY A 132 -12.67 -16.93 -11.44
CA GLY A 132 -12.09 -15.77 -12.11
C GLY A 132 -12.71 -14.42 -11.80
N ARG A 133 -13.52 -14.33 -10.73
CA ARG A 133 -14.28 -13.12 -10.35
C ARG A 133 -13.77 -12.44 -9.09
N ARG A 134 -12.86 -13.09 -8.38
CA ARG A 134 -12.18 -12.59 -7.18
C ARG A 134 -10.69 -12.93 -7.29
N PHE A 135 -9.90 -12.33 -6.43
CA PHE A 135 -8.57 -12.82 -6.13
C PHE A 135 -8.34 -12.73 -4.62
N ASP A 136 -7.60 -13.70 -4.10
CA ASP A 136 -6.95 -13.61 -2.80
C ASP A 136 -5.53 -13.08 -3.03
N TRP A 137 -4.97 -12.33 -2.09
CA TRP A 137 -3.65 -11.73 -2.25
C TRP A 137 -2.87 -11.62 -0.94
N ASN A 138 -1.54 -11.55 -1.07
CA ASN A 138 -0.60 -11.16 -0.03
C ASN A 138 0.47 -10.27 -0.71
N GLY A 139 1.02 -9.27 -0.03
CA GLY A 139 1.98 -8.38 -0.67
C GLY A 139 2.60 -7.34 0.23
N PHE A 140 3.63 -6.68 -0.30
CA PHE A 140 4.45 -5.70 0.41
C PHE A 140 4.91 -4.59 -0.53
N TYR A 141 5.10 -3.39 0.02
CA TYR A 141 5.82 -2.33 -0.67
C TYR A 141 7.32 -2.52 -0.48
N CYS A 142 8.09 -2.33 -1.55
CA CYS A 142 9.53 -2.11 -1.49
C CYS A 142 9.84 -0.65 -1.86
N VAL A 143 10.86 -0.09 -1.21
CA VAL A 143 11.37 1.27 -1.42
C VAL A 143 12.88 1.19 -1.60
N GLU A 144 13.39 1.51 -2.79
CA GLU A 144 14.84 1.64 -3.03
C GLU A 144 15.37 2.86 -2.26
N THR A 145 16.05 2.64 -1.13
CA THR A 145 16.63 3.73 -0.34
C THR A 145 18.02 4.10 -0.84
N GLU A 146 18.19 5.26 -1.47
CA GLU A 146 19.51 5.84 -1.71
C GLU A 146 20.19 6.22 -0.39
N SER A 147 20.90 5.27 0.22
CA SER A 147 21.79 5.46 1.37
C SER A 147 21.15 6.06 2.64
N GLY A 148 20.29 5.27 3.29
CA GLY A 148 20.21 5.26 4.75
C GLY A 148 19.49 6.43 5.44
N ASN A 149 18.17 6.50 5.25
CA ASN A 149 17.25 6.94 6.32
C ASN A 149 15.89 6.24 6.11
N SER A 150 15.72 5.05 6.69
CA SER A 150 14.48 4.27 6.64
C SER A 150 13.73 4.40 7.96
N ASN A 151 12.59 5.11 7.95
CA ASN A 151 11.44 5.04 8.90
C ASN A 151 10.61 6.34 8.93
N GLU A 152 10.98 7.38 8.17
CA GLU A 152 10.17 8.59 8.09
C GLU A 152 8.87 8.30 7.32
N PHE A 153 7.75 8.75 7.90
CA PHE A 153 6.47 8.90 7.21
C PHE A 153 6.69 9.99 6.14
N GLY A 154 7.21 9.59 4.98
CA GLY A 154 7.82 10.53 4.02
C GLY A 154 6.80 11.39 3.27
N ASP A 155 7.18 12.65 3.03
CA ASP A 155 6.42 13.64 2.25
C ASP A 155 5.97 13.10 0.88
N ASP A 156 6.74 12.15 0.31
CA ASP A 156 6.55 11.56 -1.02
C ASP A 156 5.24 10.77 -1.21
N ASN A 157 4.48 10.47 -0.15
CA ASN A 157 3.19 9.77 -0.24
C ASN A 157 1.96 10.71 -0.20
N LEU A 158 2.16 12.03 -0.15
CA LEU A 158 1.09 13.01 -0.06
C LEU A 158 0.39 13.24 -1.42
N LYS A 159 -0.82 12.68 -1.59
CA LYS A 159 -1.64 12.88 -2.80
C LYS A 159 -2.33 14.25 -2.75
N HIS A 160 -2.29 14.99 -3.87
CA HIS A 160 -3.01 16.25 -4.05
C HIS A 160 -4.51 16.01 -4.30
N TYR A 161 -5.37 16.79 -3.65
CA TYR A 161 -6.82 16.76 -3.84
C TYR A 161 -7.36 18.17 -4.05
N TYR A 162 -8.25 18.31 -5.03
CA TYR A 162 -8.87 19.58 -5.39
C TYR A 162 -10.36 19.42 -5.72
N ASP A 163 -11.24 20.16 -5.03
CA ASP A 163 -12.65 20.29 -5.43
C ASP A 163 -12.93 21.65 -6.08
N LYS A 164 -13.24 21.59 -7.38
CA LYS A 164 -13.57 22.75 -8.21
C LYS A 164 -14.83 23.51 -7.77
N LYS A 165 -15.73 22.92 -6.97
CA LYS A 165 -16.99 23.58 -6.56
C LYS A 165 -16.80 24.47 -5.33
N THR A 166 -16.04 23.99 -4.34
CA THR A 166 -15.73 24.71 -3.10
C THR A 166 -14.45 25.54 -3.21
N GLY A 167 -13.53 25.14 -4.11
CA GLY A 167 -12.18 25.69 -4.18
C GLY A 167 -11.25 25.13 -3.10
N TYR A 168 -11.62 24.02 -2.47
CA TYR A 168 -10.77 23.33 -1.50
C TYR A 168 -9.61 22.63 -2.20
N GLU A 169 -8.42 22.80 -1.65
CA GLU A 169 -7.16 22.32 -2.19
C GLU A 169 -6.21 21.97 -1.04
N GLY A 170 -5.47 20.88 -1.18
CA GLY A 170 -4.46 20.45 -0.23
C GLY A 170 -3.96 19.05 -0.54
N TRP A 171 -3.19 18.49 0.38
CA TRP A 171 -2.58 17.18 0.24
C TRP A 171 -2.93 16.30 1.43
N ALA A 172 -3.13 15.01 1.16
CA ALA A 172 -3.29 14.01 2.21
C ALA A 172 -2.70 12.66 1.81
N ASN A 173 -2.17 11.94 2.79
CA ASN A 173 -1.88 10.52 2.69
C ASN A 173 -2.77 9.76 3.67
N ILE A 174 -2.91 8.45 3.44
CA ILE A 174 -3.69 7.58 4.30
C ILE A 174 -3.07 6.19 4.33
N GLU A 175 -3.10 5.56 5.50
CA GLU A 175 -2.62 4.21 5.73
C GLU A 175 -3.67 3.42 6.52
N PHE A 176 -4.00 2.20 6.06
CA PHE A 176 -4.82 1.26 6.81
C PHE A 176 -3.97 0.52 7.84
N ILE A 177 -4.43 0.50 9.09
CA ILE A 177 -3.67 -0.07 10.22
C ILE A 177 -4.40 -1.20 10.96
N GLY A 178 -5.60 -1.58 10.50
CA GLY A 178 -6.33 -2.75 11.00
C GLY A 178 -7.76 -2.47 11.44
N MET A 179 -8.43 -3.52 11.92
CA MET A 179 -9.75 -3.44 12.53
C MET A 179 -9.66 -2.96 13.98
N ASN A 180 -10.46 -1.96 14.36
CA ASN A 180 -10.51 -1.45 15.74
C ASN A 180 -10.71 -2.57 16.78
N SER A 181 -11.61 -3.52 16.48
CA SER A 181 -11.89 -4.66 17.37
C SER A 181 -10.71 -5.65 17.52
N GLU A 182 -9.67 -5.56 16.70
CA GLU A 182 -8.45 -6.37 16.79
C GLU A 182 -7.32 -5.61 17.48
N LEU A 183 -7.25 -4.30 17.24
CA LEU A 183 -6.39 -3.36 17.95
C LEU A 183 -6.76 -3.33 19.45
N GLU A 184 -8.05 -3.28 19.78
CA GLU A 184 -8.55 -3.39 21.16
C GLU A 184 -8.14 -4.70 21.85
N LYS A 185 -8.12 -5.84 21.13
CA LYS A 185 -7.66 -7.14 21.67
C LYS A 185 -6.16 -7.15 21.97
N GLN A 186 -5.39 -6.31 21.28
CA GLN A 186 -3.96 -6.08 21.52
C GLN A 186 -3.71 -5.05 22.64
N GLY A 187 -4.77 -4.48 23.23
CA GLY A 187 -4.68 -3.45 24.27
C GLY A 187 -4.50 -2.03 23.72
N ILE A 188 -4.67 -1.83 22.41
CA ILE A 188 -4.61 -0.52 21.76
C ILE A 188 -6.01 0.10 21.82
N ASP A 189 -6.20 1.06 22.71
CA ASP A 189 -7.41 1.89 22.74
C ASP A 189 -7.26 3.05 21.75
N PHE A 190 -8.01 3.01 20.66
CA PHE A 190 -7.91 4.01 19.60
C PHE A 190 -8.35 5.43 19.99
N THR A 191 -9.09 5.57 21.10
CA THR A 191 -9.37 6.89 21.69
C THR A 191 -8.15 7.52 22.37
N GLN A 192 -7.11 6.72 22.63
CA GLN A 192 -5.87 7.13 23.29
C GLN A 192 -4.65 7.14 22.36
N VAL A 193 -4.74 6.57 21.15
CA VAL A 193 -3.60 6.47 20.22
C VAL A 193 -3.03 7.83 19.84
N ALA A 194 -3.87 8.84 19.61
CA ALA A 194 -3.38 10.21 19.38
C ALA A 194 -2.55 10.76 20.56
N ALA A 195 -2.92 10.42 21.81
CA ALA A 195 -2.17 10.82 22.99
C ALA A 195 -0.85 10.05 23.14
N LEU A 196 -0.81 8.77 22.79
CA LEU A 196 0.40 7.94 22.79
C LEU A 196 1.38 8.39 21.70
N ALA A 197 0.91 8.60 20.47
CA ALA A 197 1.73 9.09 19.36
C ALA A 197 2.31 10.49 19.68
N LYS A 198 1.51 11.36 20.31
CA LYS A 198 1.97 12.64 20.86
C LYS A 198 3.04 12.47 21.96
N GLU A 199 2.89 11.50 22.86
CA GLU A 199 3.90 11.23 23.90
C GLU A 199 5.23 10.76 23.29
N GLU A 200 5.20 9.87 22.30
CA GLU A 200 6.40 9.39 21.60
C GLU A 200 7.09 10.49 20.77
N ALA A 201 6.33 11.30 20.04
CA ALA A 201 6.89 12.44 19.31
C ALA A 201 7.53 13.48 20.25
N LEU A 202 6.92 13.75 21.41
CA LEU A 202 7.54 14.59 22.45
C LEU A 202 8.82 13.96 23.06
N LYS A 203 8.95 12.63 23.11
CA LYS A 203 10.19 11.94 23.51
C LYS A 203 11.27 12.01 22.43
N ALA A 204 10.88 11.97 21.16
CA ALA A 204 11.79 12.12 20.02
C ALA A 204 12.37 13.55 19.90
N GLY A 205 11.68 14.54 20.49
CA GLY A 205 12.09 15.95 20.46
C GLY A 205 11.37 16.79 19.40
N GLU A 206 10.28 16.26 18.84
CA GLU A 206 9.44 16.97 17.88
C GLU A 206 8.84 18.26 18.47
N PRO A 207 8.59 19.29 17.63
CA PRO A 207 8.05 20.58 18.06
C PRO A 207 6.59 20.52 18.53
N VAL A 208 6.05 21.69 18.89
CA VAL A 208 4.82 21.87 19.67
C VAL A 208 3.61 21.12 19.09
N ILE A 209 3.21 20.04 19.77
CA ILE A 209 2.05 19.23 19.37
C ILE A 209 0.76 19.76 19.99
N THR A 210 -0.15 20.29 19.16
CA THR A 210 -1.44 20.85 19.60
C THR A 210 -2.60 19.92 19.25
N ASP A 211 -3.48 19.63 20.22
CA ASP A 211 -4.60 18.70 20.02
C ASP A 211 -5.64 19.28 19.05
N CYS A 212 -6.01 18.51 18.03
CA CYS A 212 -7.07 18.86 17.10
C CYS A 212 -8.42 18.47 17.71
N ASN A 213 -9.25 19.46 18.00
CA ASN A 213 -10.56 19.26 18.64
C ASN A 213 -11.75 19.47 17.69
N GLU A 214 -11.51 20.08 16.51
CA GLU A 214 -12.49 20.30 15.45
C GLU A 214 -11.75 20.31 14.10
N LEU A 215 -12.30 19.66 13.07
CA LEU A 215 -11.80 19.77 11.70
C LEU A 215 -12.46 20.95 11.00
N SER A 216 -11.68 21.74 10.28
CA SER A 216 -12.23 22.66 9.28
C SER A 216 -12.92 21.89 8.15
N ALA A 217 -13.71 22.62 7.36
CA ALA A 217 -14.35 22.05 6.18
C ALA A 217 -13.35 21.60 5.09
N LEU A 218 -12.15 22.20 5.05
CA LEU A 218 -11.05 21.79 4.17
C LEU A 218 -10.42 20.48 4.64
N GLU A 219 -10.05 20.37 5.92
CA GLU A 219 -9.49 19.13 6.47
C GLU A 219 -10.49 17.98 6.39
N SER A 220 -11.77 18.25 6.69
CA SER A 220 -12.85 17.26 6.51
C SER A 220 -12.96 16.77 5.06
N PHE A 221 -12.78 17.66 4.08
CA PHE A 221 -12.74 17.31 2.66
C PHE A 221 -11.50 16.46 2.32
N LEU A 222 -10.33 16.78 2.87
CA LEU A 222 -9.10 16.03 2.62
C LEU A 222 -9.14 14.62 3.25
N VAL A 223 -9.64 14.47 4.49
CA VAL A 223 -9.92 13.15 5.12
C VAL A 223 -10.82 12.31 4.22
N LEU A 224 -11.97 12.86 3.81
CA LEU A 224 -12.95 12.15 3.00
C LEU A 224 -12.40 11.81 1.61
N SER A 225 -11.58 12.67 1.02
CA SER A 225 -10.96 12.41 -0.28
C SER A 225 -9.96 11.26 -0.20
N ALA A 226 -9.10 11.25 0.82
CA ALA A 226 -8.15 10.16 1.06
C ALA A 226 -8.85 8.82 1.36
N LEU A 227 -9.88 8.82 2.22
CA LEU A 227 -10.67 7.62 2.50
C LEU A 227 -11.34 7.04 1.24
N ASN A 228 -11.80 7.90 0.33
CA ASN A 228 -12.48 7.47 -0.90
C ASN A 228 -11.56 6.72 -1.89
N GLU A 229 -10.24 6.73 -1.71
CA GLU A 229 -9.30 5.89 -2.48
C GLU A 229 -9.43 4.38 -2.15
N TYR A 230 -10.07 4.02 -1.03
CA TYR A 230 -10.22 2.65 -0.54
C TYR A 230 -11.68 2.20 -0.52
N ASP A 231 -11.93 0.90 -0.71
CA ASP A 231 -13.20 0.28 -0.34
C ASP A 231 -13.14 -0.11 1.15
N TYR A 232 -13.61 0.80 2.00
CA TYR A 232 -13.52 0.68 3.45
C TYR A 232 -14.77 0.07 4.10
N GLU A 233 -14.59 -0.59 5.24
CA GLU A 233 -15.65 -1.26 6.01
C GLU A 233 -15.83 -0.66 7.42
N GLU A 234 -16.96 -0.93 8.07
CA GLU A 234 -17.23 -0.45 9.43
C GLU A 234 -16.29 -1.11 10.46
N GLY A 235 -15.69 -0.29 11.32
CA GLY A 235 -14.69 -0.71 12.29
C GLY A 235 -13.26 -0.72 11.77
N GLU A 236 -13.02 -0.48 10.47
CA GLU A 236 -11.67 -0.26 9.96
C GLU A 236 -11.08 1.04 10.47
N THR A 237 -9.77 1.04 10.72
CA THR A 237 -9.03 2.16 11.29
C THR A 237 -7.83 2.54 10.44
N TYR A 238 -7.61 3.84 10.33
CA TYR A 238 -6.67 4.48 9.42
C TYR A 238 -5.86 5.57 10.13
N ILE A 239 -4.64 5.81 9.66
CA ILE A 239 -3.88 7.03 9.93
C ILE A 239 -4.01 7.92 8.69
N VAL A 240 -4.31 9.21 8.87
CA VAL A 240 -4.42 10.19 7.79
C VAL A 240 -3.53 11.38 8.13
N GLY A 241 -2.51 11.63 7.32
CA GLY A 241 -1.71 12.86 7.37
C GLY A 241 -2.25 13.87 6.37
N ILE A 242 -2.39 15.14 6.79
CA ILE A 242 -2.98 16.21 5.98
C ILE A 242 -2.10 17.45 6.07
N THR A 243 -1.79 18.05 4.92
CA THR A 243 -1.16 19.37 4.86
C THR A 243 -1.84 20.25 3.83
N THR A 244 -1.86 21.56 4.10
CA THR A 244 -2.44 22.59 3.23
C THR A 244 -1.39 23.60 2.77
N GLN A 245 -0.13 23.37 3.13
CA GLN A 245 1.01 24.21 2.75
C GLN A 245 1.69 23.69 1.48
N GLU A 246 2.31 24.61 0.72
CA GLU A 246 3.15 24.30 -0.44
C GLU A 246 4.58 24.83 -0.19
N PRO A 247 5.65 24.02 -0.35
CA PRO A 247 5.62 22.59 -0.68
C PRO A 247 4.95 21.77 0.42
N ALA A 248 4.33 20.66 0.03
CA ALA A 248 3.67 19.76 0.95
C ALA A 248 4.71 19.17 1.92
N LYS A 249 4.51 19.42 3.22
CA LYS A 249 5.39 19.00 4.31
C LYS A 249 4.62 18.41 5.48
N ILE A 250 5.07 17.28 5.99
CA ILE A 250 4.54 16.59 7.17
C ILE A 250 4.96 17.29 8.47
N GLU A 251 6.07 18.03 8.47
CA GLU A 251 6.50 18.91 9.58
C GLU A 251 5.44 19.96 10.00
N SER A 252 4.48 20.25 9.11
CA SER A 252 3.34 21.16 9.32
C SER A 252 1.98 20.47 9.28
N ALA A 253 1.93 19.14 9.34
CA ALA A 253 0.71 18.38 9.08
C ALA A 253 -0.22 18.23 10.29
N LEU A 254 -1.50 18.08 9.98
CA LEU A 254 -2.50 17.48 10.85
C LEU A 254 -2.40 15.96 10.71
N CYS A 255 -2.12 15.26 11.81
CA CYS A 255 -2.17 13.80 11.89
C CYS A 255 -3.49 13.37 12.56
N LEU A 256 -4.23 12.48 11.91
CA LEU A 256 -5.52 11.97 12.35
C LEU A 256 -5.54 10.45 12.42
N PHE A 257 -6.13 9.95 13.49
CA PHE A 257 -6.46 8.55 13.71
C PHE A 257 -7.96 8.41 13.51
N VAL A 258 -8.38 7.70 12.46
CA VAL A 258 -9.75 7.70 11.94
C VAL A 258 -10.31 6.28 11.95
N THR A 259 -11.44 6.06 12.62
CA THR A 259 -12.16 4.77 12.63
C THR A 259 -13.52 4.92 11.95
N ILE A 260 -13.80 4.08 10.96
CA ILE A 260 -15.05 4.08 10.21
C ILE A 260 -16.23 3.59 11.07
N THR A 261 -17.36 4.30 11.01
CA THR A 261 -18.57 4.03 11.80
C THR A 261 -19.86 4.13 10.96
N ASP A 262 -20.98 3.71 11.56
CA ASP A 262 -22.34 3.77 11.00
C ASP A 262 -22.51 3.12 9.62
N GLY A 263 -21.85 1.97 9.40
CA GLY A 263 -21.86 1.26 8.12
C GLY A 263 -21.18 2.04 6.99
N GLY A 264 -20.07 2.72 7.27
CA GLY A 264 -19.29 3.46 6.26
C GLY A 264 -19.76 4.90 6.00
N LYS A 265 -20.62 5.46 6.86
CA LYS A 265 -21.28 6.77 6.64
C LYS A 265 -20.74 7.89 7.51
N SER A 266 -20.00 7.56 8.55
CA SER A 266 -19.37 8.47 9.49
C SER A 266 -18.01 7.92 9.87
N PHE A 267 -17.23 8.71 10.60
CA PHE A 267 -16.03 8.25 11.25
C PHE A 267 -15.88 8.94 12.60
N ASN A 268 -15.40 8.17 13.59
CA ASN A 268 -14.79 8.75 14.79
C ASN A 268 -13.34 9.11 14.47
N TRP A 269 -12.83 10.17 15.07
CA TRP A 269 -11.44 10.55 14.90
C TRP A 269 -10.85 11.19 16.16
N SER A 270 -9.52 11.12 16.27
CA SER A 270 -8.71 11.92 17.19
C SER A 270 -7.42 12.33 16.47
N GLY A 271 -6.76 13.40 16.89
CA GLY A 271 -5.55 13.83 16.21
C GLY A 271 -4.93 15.11 16.74
N PHE A 272 -3.86 15.54 16.10
CA PHE A 272 -3.06 16.68 16.51
C PHE A 272 -2.32 17.31 15.33
N TYR A 273 -1.96 18.58 15.49
CA TYR A 273 -1.10 19.30 14.57
C TYR A 273 0.35 19.20 15.03
N PHE A 274 1.25 18.89 14.09
CA PHE A 274 2.65 19.29 14.18
C PHE A 274 2.75 20.79 13.87
N ALA A 275 3.52 21.52 14.66
CA ALA A 275 3.74 22.95 14.45
C ALA A 275 5.20 23.21 14.05
N GLU A 276 5.42 24.08 13.06
CA GLU A 276 6.76 24.58 12.72
C GLU A 276 7.39 25.34 13.90
N ASN A 277 8.73 25.28 13.99
CA ASN A 277 9.56 26.09 14.88
C ASN A 277 10.00 27.41 14.22
#